data_AF-A0A392MLV5-F1
#
_entry.id   AF-A0A392MLV5-F1
#
_cell.length_a   1.000
_cell.length_b   1.000
_cell.length_c   1.000
_cell.angle_alpha   90.00
_cell.angle_beta   90.00
_cell.angle_gamma   90.00
#
_symmetry.space_group_name_H-M   'P 1'
#
loop_
_entity.id
_entity.type
_entity.pdbx_description
1 polymer ?
#
loop_
_entity_poly.entity_id
_entity_poly.type
_entity_poly.pdbx_seq_one_letter_code
_entity_poly.pdbx_strand_id
1 'polypeptide(L)'
;YIEFYDVMSVPMAIALSGQPLLGQPVMVKPSEAEKNLVQSTASVAGGPNGNLGPYSGGARRLYVGNLHSSITEADLRRIERDPYDMMHY
;
A
#
# COMPACT_ATOMS: atom_id res chain seq x y z
N TYR A 1 -4.27 8.96 0.71
CA TYR A 1 -4.74 8.83 2.11
C TYR A 1 -4.61 10.18 2.77
N ILE A 2 -5.59 10.55 3.59
CA ILE A 2 -5.60 11.80 4.38
C ILE A 2 -5.62 11.39 5.84
N GLU A 3 -4.75 11.99 6.65
CA GLU A 3 -4.70 11.78 8.09
C GLU A 3 -5.27 13.00 8.80
N PHE A 4 -6.13 12.78 9.78
CA PHE A 4 -6.73 13.84 10.59
C PHE A 4 -6.01 13.92 11.92
N TYR A 5 -5.74 15.14 12.38
CA TYR A 5 -5.22 15.38 13.71
C TYR A 5 -6.28 15.09 14.80
N ASP A 6 -7.56 15.37 14.51
CA ASP A 6 -8.69 15.13 15.41
C ASP A 6 -9.70 14.17 14.76
N VAL A 7 -10.06 13.11 15.48
CA VAL A 7 -11.05 12.10 15.06
C VAL A 7 -12.43 12.71 14.82
N MET A 8 -12.77 13.80 15.50
CA MET A 8 -14.05 14.49 15.31
C MET A 8 -14.15 15.20 13.96
N SER A 9 -13.03 15.33 13.23
CA SER A 9 -13.01 15.86 11.87
C SER A 9 -13.39 14.82 10.80
N VAL A 10 -13.34 13.53 11.14
CA VAL A 10 -13.60 12.43 10.19
C VAL A 10 -15.04 12.45 9.66
N PRO A 11 -16.10 12.62 10.48
CA PRO A 11 -17.47 12.67 9.98
C PRO A 11 -17.70 13.80 8.98
N MET A 12 -17.08 14.97 9.20
CA MET A 12 -17.17 16.10 8.28
C MET A 12 -16.54 15.77 6.92
N ALA A 13 -15.39 15.09 6.93
CA ALA A 13 -14.72 14.68 5.70
C ALA A 13 -15.52 13.64 4.91
N ILE A 14 -16.15 12.67 5.58
CA ILE A 14 -17.03 11.69 4.93
C ILE A 14 -18.21 12.38 4.26
N ALA A 15 -18.80 13.39 4.91
CA ALA A 15 -19.91 14.17 4.39
C ALA A 15 -19.57 14.98 3.12
N LEU A 16 -18.28 15.23 2.83
CA LEU A 16 -17.85 15.85 1.58
C LEU A 16 -17.90 14.90 0.37
N SER A 17 -18.20 13.62 0.57
CA SER A 17 -18.40 12.68 -0.54
C SER A 17 -19.52 13.16 -1.48
N GLY A 18 -19.25 13.16 -2.77
CA GLY A 18 -20.13 13.66 -3.82
C GLY A 18 -20.05 15.18 -4.04
N GLN A 19 -19.41 15.94 -3.14
CA GLN A 19 -19.22 17.37 -3.35
C GLN A 19 -18.15 17.61 -4.43
N PRO A 20 -18.34 18.59 -5.33
CA PRO A 20 -17.37 18.90 -6.36
C PRO A 20 -16.14 19.61 -5.77
N LEU A 21 -14.96 19.07 -6.04
CA LEU A 21 -13.68 19.72 -5.81
C LEU A 21 -13.05 20.00 -7.18
N LEU A 22 -12.84 21.28 -7.49
CA LEU A 22 -12.34 21.71 -8.80
C LEU A 22 -13.19 21.18 -9.98
N GLY A 23 -14.49 21.07 -9.79
CA GLY A 23 -15.44 20.56 -10.78
C GLY A 23 -15.56 19.04 -10.86
N GLN A 24 -14.76 18.28 -10.10
CA GLN A 24 -14.83 16.82 -10.04
C GLN A 24 -15.41 16.35 -8.70
N PRO A 25 -16.43 15.47 -8.68
CA PRO A 25 -16.94 14.93 -7.42
C PRO A 25 -15.87 14.11 -6.71
N VAL A 26 -15.71 14.33 -5.39
CA VAL A 26 -14.79 13.56 -4.56
C VAL A 26 -15.52 12.43 -3.85
N MET A 27 -14.83 11.33 -3.56
CA MET A 27 -15.37 10.24 -2.74
C MET A 27 -14.46 10.05 -1.54
N VAL A 28 -15.03 10.13 -0.34
CA VAL A 28 -14.29 9.94 0.92
C VAL A 28 -14.85 8.71 1.64
N LYS A 29 -13.96 7.81 2.05
CA LYS A 29 -14.31 6.59 2.78
C LYS A 29 -13.33 6.38 3.93
N PRO A 30 -13.75 5.74 5.04
CA PRO A 30 -12.84 5.28 6.07
C PRO A 30 -11.71 4.42 5.49
N SER A 31 -10.55 4.46 6.15
CA SER A 31 -9.41 3.63 5.76
C SER A 31 -9.59 2.19 6.25
N GLU A 32 -9.37 1.21 5.37
CA GLU A 32 -9.37 -0.23 5.68
C GLU A 32 -7.97 -0.71 6.12
N ALA A 33 -7.25 0.11 6.91
CA ALA A 33 -5.84 -0.10 7.21
C ALA A 33 -5.57 -1.44 7.92
N GLU A 34 -6.44 -1.86 8.84
CA GLU A 34 -6.26 -3.13 9.58
C GLU A 34 -6.34 -4.36 8.67
N LYS A 35 -7.26 -4.36 7.69
CA LYS A 35 -7.35 -5.44 6.70
C LYS A 35 -6.09 -5.53 5.84
N ASN A 36 -5.55 -4.37 5.44
CA ASN A 36 -4.31 -4.29 4.67
C ASN A 36 -3.10 -4.79 5.47
N LEU A 37 -3.10 -4.61 6.81
CA LEU A 37 -2.07 -5.13 7.71
C LEU A 37 -2.21 -6.65 7.94
N VAL A 38 -3.41 -7.16 8.18
CA VAL A 38 -3.64 -8.60 8.43
C VAL A 38 -3.29 -9.45 7.20
N GLN A 39 -3.63 -9.02 5.99
CA GLN A 39 -3.20 -9.70 4.76
C GLN A 39 -1.67 -9.70 4.61
N SER A 40 -1.02 -8.60 5.01
CA SER A 40 0.45 -8.50 5.00
C SER A 40 1.09 -9.46 6.00
N THR A 41 0.47 -9.71 7.16
CA THR A 41 1.00 -10.63 8.20
C THR A 41 0.63 -12.10 7.94
N ALA A 42 -0.56 -12.39 7.41
CA ALA A 42 -1.01 -13.76 7.12
C ALA A 42 -0.19 -14.44 6.01
N SER A 43 0.34 -13.66 5.06
CA SER A 43 1.27 -14.17 4.04
C SER A 43 2.65 -14.58 4.59
N VAL A 44 2.95 -14.26 5.86
CA VAL A 44 4.19 -14.64 6.55
C VAL A 44 4.04 -15.96 7.34
N ALA A 45 2.83 -16.36 7.71
CA ALA A 45 2.60 -17.42 8.71
C ALA A 45 2.19 -18.81 8.16
N GLY A 46 2.09 -19.01 6.83
CA GLY A 46 1.33 -20.13 6.26
C GLY A 46 2.04 -21.15 5.36
N GLY A 47 3.34 -21.44 5.53
CA GLY A 47 4.06 -22.45 4.72
C GLY A 47 4.66 -23.59 5.54
N PRO A 48 4.49 -24.88 5.19
CA PRO A 48 4.93 -26.03 6.00
C PRO A 48 6.46 -26.20 6.16
N ASN A 49 7.28 -25.40 5.47
CA ASN A 49 8.74 -25.49 5.49
C ASN A 49 9.36 -24.17 5.98
N GLY A 50 9.06 -23.82 7.23
CA GLY A 50 9.56 -22.61 7.90
C GLY A 50 11.07 -22.62 8.10
N ASN A 51 11.84 -22.32 7.04
CA ASN A 51 13.23 -21.92 7.16
C ASN A 51 13.29 -20.46 7.57
N LEU A 52 13.39 -20.23 8.88
CA LEU A 52 13.72 -18.95 9.51
C LEU A 52 15.19 -18.60 9.18
N GLY A 53 15.46 -18.15 7.95
CA GLY A 53 16.68 -17.44 7.60
C GLY A 53 16.59 -15.97 8.02
N PRO A 54 17.71 -15.21 8.10
CA PRO A 54 17.79 -13.84 8.62
C PRO A 54 16.92 -12.78 7.91
N TYR A 55 16.09 -13.18 6.94
CA TYR A 55 15.04 -12.37 6.29
C TYR A 55 13.64 -12.60 6.90
N SER A 56 13.53 -13.37 7.99
CA SER A 56 12.26 -13.79 8.59
C SER A 56 11.66 -12.81 9.61
N GLY A 57 11.92 -11.52 9.45
CA GLY A 57 11.30 -10.45 10.23
C GLY A 57 11.02 -9.25 9.35
N GLY A 58 9.78 -9.10 8.87
CA GLY A 58 9.32 -7.85 8.25
C GLY A 58 9.62 -7.62 6.77
N ALA A 59 9.98 -8.64 5.98
CA ALA A 59 10.08 -8.48 4.53
C ALA A 59 8.68 -8.38 3.90
N ARG A 60 8.25 -7.15 3.57
CA ARG A 60 7.03 -6.82 2.81
C ARG A 60 7.12 -7.49 1.44
N ARG A 61 6.61 -8.72 1.30
CA ARG A 61 6.55 -9.42 0.02
C ARG A 61 5.51 -8.74 -0.87
N LEU A 62 5.91 -8.33 -2.07
CA LEU A 62 5.01 -7.77 -3.09
C LEU A 62 4.62 -8.88 -4.08
N TYR A 63 3.32 -9.05 -4.32
CA TYR A 63 2.84 -9.83 -5.46
C TYR A 63 2.60 -8.88 -6.62
N VAL A 64 3.25 -9.16 -7.75
CA VAL A 64 3.07 -8.39 -8.98
C VAL A 64 2.57 -9.36 -10.06
N GLY A 65 1.33 -9.16 -10.52
CA GLY A 65 0.65 -10.03 -11.49
C GLY A 65 -0.03 -9.23 -12.60
N ASN A 66 -0.56 -9.93 -13.61
CA ASN A 66 -1.15 -9.33 -14.83
C ASN A 66 -0.19 -8.38 -15.58
N LEU A 67 1.11 -8.70 -15.56
CA LEU A 67 2.12 -7.96 -16.32
C LEU A 67 1.97 -8.25 -17.81
N HIS A 68 2.09 -7.20 -18.63
CA HIS A 68 2.20 -7.34 -20.07
C HIS A 68 3.53 -8.01 -20.43
N SER A 69 3.56 -8.85 -21.47
CA SER A 69 4.73 -9.65 -21.86
C SER A 69 5.97 -8.82 -22.24
N SER A 70 5.81 -7.52 -22.45
CA SER A 70 6.90 -6.59 -22.71
C SER A 70 7.66 -6.14 -21.46
N ILE A 71 7.17 -6.45 -20.25
CA ILE A 71 7.80 -6.03 -18.99
C ILE A 71 8.93 -6.99 -18.64
N THR A 72 10.10 -6.44 -18.36
CA THR A 72 11.31 -7.22 -18.07
C THR A 72 11.64 -7.23 -16.58
N GLU A 73 12.44 -8.20 -16.17
CA GLU A 73 12.98 -8.30 -14.80
C GLU A 73 13.72 -7.02 -14.36
N ALA A 74 14.36 -6.31 -15.31
CA ALA A 74 15.04 -5.05 -15.01
C ALA A 74 14.05 -3.93 -14.62
N ASP A 75 12.85 -3.93 -15.21
CA ASP A 75 11.77 -2.99 -14.86
C ASP A 75 11.21 -3.28 -13.47
N LEU A 76 11.11 -4.56 -13.08
CA LEU A 76 10.65 -4.98 -11.76
C LEU A 76 11.67 -4.66 -10.66
N ARG A 77 12.96 -4.82 -10.93
CA ARG A 77 14.04 -4.50 -9.97
C ARG A 77 14.10 -3.02 -9.61
N ARG A 78 13.62 -2.12 -10.47
CA ARG A 78 13.46 -0.69 -10.15
C ARG A 78 12.39 -0.44 -9.09
N ILE A 79 11.38 -1.30 -9.02
CA ILE A 79 10.30 -1.21 -8.02
C ILE A 79 10.78 -1.74 -6.66
N GLU A 80 11.69 -2.71 -6.65
CA GLU A 80 12.26 -3.30 -5.44
C GLU A 80 13.40 -2.48 -4.80
N ARG A 81 14.16 -1.71 -5.60
CA ARG A 81 15.24 -0.84 -5.12
C ARG A 81 14.70 0.55 -4.76
N ASP A 82 14.24 0.68 -3.53
CA ASP A 82 14.08 1.87 -2.69
C ASP A 82 13.48 3.21 -3.21
N PRO A 83 12.57 3.84 -2.43
CA PRO A 83 12.01 5.18 -2.67
C PRO A 83 12.98 6.36 -2.36
N TYR A 84 14.27 6.11 -2.15
CA TYR A 84 15.25 7.15 -1.76
C TYR A 84 16.31 7.48 -2.83
N ASP A 85 16.33 6.77 -3.96
CA ASP A 85 17.34 6.99 -5.03
C ASP A 85 17.07 8.26 -5.87
N MET A 86 15.95 8.96 -5.64
CA MET A 86 15.58 10.22 -6.31
C MET A 86 15.85 11.49 -5.48
N MET A 87 16.50 11.40 -4.31
CA MET A 87 16.81 12.56 -3.45
C MET A 87 18.22 13.12 -3.63
N HIS A 88 18.98 12.66 -4.63
CA HIS A 88 20.28 13.21 -4.98
C HIS A 88 20.24 13.89 -6.35
N TYR A 89 19.83 15.17 -6.36
CA TYR A 89 20.22 16.19 -7.35
C TYR A 89 20.27 17.56 -6.67
#